data_AF-A0A651F2K3-F1
#
_entry.id   AF-A0A651F2K3-F1
#
_cell.length_a   1.000
_cell.length_b   1.000
_cell.length_c   1.000
_cell.angle_alpha   90.00
_cell.angle_beta   90.00
_cell.angle_gamma   90.00
#
_symmetry.space_group_name_H-M   'P 1'
#
loop_
_entity.id
_entity.type
_entity.pdbx_description
1 polymer ?
#
loop_
_entity_poly.entity_id
_entity_poly.type
_entity_poly.pdbx_seq_one_letter_code
_entity_poly.pdbx_strand_id
1 'polypeptide(L)'
;MARQPALRTVRCYHCSKEFEVGAKAITVSCPHCYQRVAIEDMVVRSSHSGGKVQTCGKITIAERARFTAMSVQASGGLEINGVLNASQISTDRIHLGPGGRMRGDCRARTFTMDAGARIEGGYFEIGVQPTDADAEADTKAPSPPSHAA
;
A
#
# COMPACT_ATOMS: atom_id res chain seq x y z
N MET A 1 -2.35 20.04 -33.53
CA MET A 1 -3.19 19.96 -32.31
C MET A 1 -2.33 19.39 -31.20
N ALA A 2 -1.97 20.20 -30.20
CA ALA A 2 -1.13 19.75 -29.09
C ALA A 2 -1.93 18.76 -28.23
N ARG A 3 -1.51 17.50 -28.24
CA ARG A 3 -2.10 16.42 -27.45
C ARG A 3 -1.86 16.76 -25.99
N GLN A 4 -2.87 17.30 -25.30
CA GLN A 4 -2.77 17.60 -23.88
C GLN A 4 -2.25 16.35 -23.15
N PRO A 5 -1.19 16.48 -22.34
CA PRO A 5 -0.75 15.36 -21.52
C PRO A 5 -1.92 15.03 -20.60
N ALA A 6 -2.47 13.82 -20.73
CA ALA A 6 -3.47 13.35 -19.79
C ALA A 6 -2.88 13.51 -18.38
N LEU A 7 -3.51 14.30 -17.53
CA LEU A 7 -3.14 14.44 -16.14
C LEU A 7 -3.89 13.39 -15.34
N ARG A 8 -3.25 12.87 -14.30
CA ARG A 8 -3.90 12.02 -13.30
C ARG A 8 -3.61 12.56 -11.92
N THR A 9 -4.60 12.46 -11.04
CA THR A 9 -4.43 12.80 -9.62
C THR A 9 -3.82 11.61 -8.90
N VAL A 10 -2.74 11.84 -8.17
CA VAL A 10 -2.08 10.83 -7.34
C VAL A 10 -1.94 11.37 -5.93
N ARG A 11 -1.92 10.46 -4.95
CA ARG A 11 -1.73 10.81 -3.55
C ARG A 11 -0.32 10.44 -3.11
N CYS A 12 0.38 11.37 -2.47
CA CYS A 12 1.72 11.14 -1.96
C CYS A 12 1.70 10.12 -0.82
N TYR A 13 2.52 9.07 -0.89
CA TYR A 13 2.63 8.09 0.18
C TYR A 13 3.43 8.56 1.41
N HIS A 14 4.00 9.78 1.37
CA HIS A 14 4.68 10.40 2.52
C HIS A 14 3.83 11.40 3.28
N CYS A 15 3.20 12.35 2.58
CA CYS A 15 2.42 13.42 3.21
C CYS A 15 0.92 13.27 3.03
N SER A 16 0.48 12.22 2.33
CA SER A 16 -0.94 11.92 2.12
C SER A 16 -1.74 13.01 1.39
N LYS A 17 -1.07 14.00 0.77
CA LYS A 17 -1.69 15.03 -0.07
C LYS A 17 -1.79 14.59 -1.53
N GLU A 18 -2.85 15.01 -2.19
CA GLU A 18 -3.11 14.75 -3.60
C GLU A 18 -2.50 15.84 -4.48
N PHE A 19 -2.00 15.46 -5.64
CA PHE A 19 -1.43 16.37 -6.62
C PHE A 19 -1.52 15.79 -8.03
N GLU A 20 -1.48 16.66 -9.04
CA GLU A 20 -1.60 16.27 -10.44
C GLU A 20 -0.24 15.94 -11.04
N VAL A 21 -0.20 14.84 -11.78
CA VAL A 21 1.00 14.37 -12.50
C VAL A 21 0.64 14.02 -13.92
N GLY A 22 1.62 14.15 -14.82
CA GLY A 22 1.47 13.63 -16.18
C GLY A 22 1.20 12.12 -16.16
N ALA A 23 0.29 11.64 -16.99
CA ALA A 23 -0.07 10.22 -17.06
C ALA A 23 1.11 9.30 -17.42
N LYS A 24 2.18 9.84 -18.01
CA LYS A 24 3.41 9.12 -18.35
C LYS A 24 4.56 9.36 -17.38
N ALA A 25 4.36 10.14 -16.33
CA ALA A 25 5.42 10.40 -15.36
C ALA A 25 5.65 9.14 -14.51
N ILE A 26 6.92 8.84 -14.24
CA ILE A 26 7.38 7.62 -13.54
C ILE A 26 7.75 7.96 -12.09
N THR A 27 8.56 9.01 -11.92
CA THR A 27 9.00 9.53 -10.62
C THR A 27 8.85 11.04 -10.64
N VAL A 28 8.31 11.59 -9.55
CA VAL A 28 8.09 13.03 -9.41
C VAL A 28 8.43 13.45 -7.99
N SER A 29 8.75 14.73 -7.82
CA SER A 29 8.87 15.32 -6.50
C SER A 29 7.51 15.82 -6.07
N CYS A 30 7.05 15.40 -4.89
CA CYS A 30 5.79 15.89 -4.35
C CYS A 30 5.89 17.41 -4.10
N PRO A 31 4.96 18.25 -4.60
CA PRO A 31 5.01 19.70 -4.40
C PRO A 31 4.79 20.14 -2.95
N HIS A 32 4.36 19.23 -2.07
CA HIS A 32 4.06 19.55 -0.67
C HIS A 32 5.15 19.17 0.31
N CYS A 33 5.72 17.97 0.19
CA CYS A 33 6.79 17.49 1.09
C CYS A 33 8.16 17.45 0.41
N TYR A 34 8.24 17.76 -0.88
CA TYR A 34 9.46 17.77 -1.69
C TYR A 34 10.22 16.42 -1.75
N GLN A 35 9.61 15.35 -1.24
CA GLN A 35 10.15 13.99 -1.33
C GLN A 35 9.93 13.42 -2.73
N ARG A 36 10.88 12.59 -3.17
CA ARG A 36 10.76 11.85 -4.42
C ARG A 36 9.80 10.69 -4.24
N VAL A 37 8.78 10.63 -5.09
CA VAL A 37 7.78 9.57 -5.09
C VAL A 37 7.71 8.86 -6.43
N ALA A 38 7.69 7.53 -6.38
CA ALA A 38 7.37 6.71 -7.53
C ALA A 38 5.85 6.78 -7.76
N ILE A 39 5.42 7.12 -8.97
CA ILE A 39 4.02 7.17 -9.38
C ILE A 39 3.70 6.13 -10.45
N GLU A 40 4.69 5.34 -10.89
CA GLU A 40 4.46 4.29 -11.87
C GLU A 40 3.54 3.20 -11.33
N ASP A 41 2.77 2.62 -12.24
CA ASP A 41 1.95 1.45 -11.95
C ASP A 41 2.84 0.21 -12.03
N MET A 42 2.79 -0.62 -11.00
CA MET A 42 3.64 -1.81 -10.89
C MET A 42 2.82 -3.05 -11.22
N VAL A 43 3.27 -3.83 -12.22
CA VAL A 43 2.63 -5.09 -12.59
C VAL A 43 3.57 -6.26 -12.30
N VAL A 44 3.16 -7.11 -11.36
CA VAL A 44 3.91 -8.27 -10.89
C VAL A 44 3.38 -9.49 -11.63
N ARG A 45 4.16 -10.04 -12.56
CA ARG A 45 3.74 -11.19 -13.39
C ARG A 45 4.32 -12.54 -12.93
N SER A 46 5.45 -12.51 -12.25
CA SER A 46 6.24 -13.69 -11.89
C SER A 46 6.43 -13.74 -10.38
N SER A 47 7.67 -13.88 -9.90
CA SER A 47 7.98 -13.81 -8.48
C SER A 47 8.76 -12.54 -8.20
N HIS A 48 8.24 -11.70 -7.31
CA HIS A 48 8.96 -10.52 -6.84
C HIS A 48 9.08 -10.61 -5.32
N SER A 49 10.33 -10.61 -4.87
CA SER A 49 10.70 -10.50 -3.46
C SER A 49 11.41 -9.17 -3.25
N GLY A 50 10.84 -8.26 -2.49
CA GLY A 50 11.43 -6.96 -2.18
C GLY A 50 11.24 -6.62 -0.71
N GLY A 51 12.13 -5.83 -0.11
CA GLY A 51 11.95 -5.42 1.28
C GLY A 51 10.78 -4.44 1.43
N LYS A 52 10.94 -3.26 0.85
CA LYS A 52 9.98 -2.16 0.90
C LYS A 52 9.57 -1.76 -0.50
N VAL A 53 8.26 -1.79 -0.79
CA VAL A 53 7.72 -1.39 -2.09
C VAL A 53 6.74 -0.25 -1.87
N GLN A 54 7.04 0.91 -2.45
CA GLN A 54 6.23 2.11 -2.31
C GLN A 54 5.96 2.71 -3.68
N THR A 55 4.68 2.91 -4.02
CA THR A 55 4.26 3.62 -5.21
C THR A 55 2.98 4.41 -4.94
N CYS A 56 2.84 5.55 -5.60
CA CYS A 56 1.60 6.29 -5.67
C CYS A 56 0.65 5.73 -6.75
N GLY A 57 1.15 4.87 -7.64
CA GLY A 57 0.36 4.21 -8.69
C GLY A 57 -0.42 3.00 -8.19
N LYS A 58 -1.00 2.27 -9.13
CA LYS A 58 -1.68 0.99 -8.90
C LYS A 58 -0.66 -0.16 -8.91
N ILE A 59 -0.78 -1.08 -7.95
CA ILE A 59 -0.06 -2.36 -7.98
C ILE A 59 -1.03 -3.44 -8.45
N THR A 60 -0.63 -4.22 -9.46
CA THR A 60 -1.40 -5.35 -9.97
C THR A 60 -0.56 -6.63 -9.87
N ILE A 61 -1.05 -7.61 -9.12
CA ILE A 61 -0.42 -8.91 -8.94
C ILE A 61 -1.20 -9.91 -9.80
N ALA A 62 -0.53 -10.48 -10.80
CA ALA A 62 -1.14 -11.48 -11.68
C ALA A 62 -1.46 -12.79 -10.92
N GLU A 63 -2.39 -13.59 -11.45
CA GLU A 63 -2.85 -14.84 -10.81
C GLU A 63 -1.72 -15.85 -10.54
N ARG A 64 -0.76 -15.96 -11.47
CA ARG A 64 0.41 -16.83 -11.32
C ARG A 64 1.59 -16.17 -10.59
N ALA A 65 1.42 -14.93 -10.13
CA ALA A 65 2.49 -14.18 -9.50
C ALA A 65 2.54 -14.42 -7.99
N ARG A 66 3.77 -14.43 -7.46
CA ARG A 66 4.04 -14.42 -6.01
C ARG A 66 4.73 -13.12 -5.65
N PHE A 67 4.08 -12.33 -4.81
CA PHE A 67 4.63 -11.10 -4.30
C PHE A 67 4.91 -11.26 -2.81
N THR A 68 6.18 -11.15 -2.43
CA THR A 68 6.61 -11.19 -1.03
C THR A 68 7.31 -9.88 -0.70
N ALA A 69 6.76 -9.13 0.26
CA ALA A 69 7.38 -7.92 0.75
C ALA A 69 7.27 -7.76 2.27
N MET A 70 8.11 -6.93 2.88
CA MET A 70 7.92 -6.57 4.29
C MET A 70 6.87 -5.48 4.42
N SER A 71 7.01 -4.42 3.62
CA SER A 71 6.07 -3.29 3.62
C SER A 71 5.68 -2.91 2.20
N VAL A 72 4.38 -2.77 1.97
CA VAL A 72 3.78 -2.42 0.69
C VAL A 72 2.93 -1.18 0.87
N GLN A 73 3.25 -0.12 0.13
CA GLN A 73 2.47 1.11 0.16
C GLN A 73 2.07 1.48 -1.27
N ALA A 74 0.75 1.54 -1.52
CA ALA A 74 0.21 1.80 -2.85
C ALA A 74 -0.94 2.81 -2.78
N SER A 75 -0.74 4.04 -3.24
CA SER A 75 -1.83 5.02 -3.16
C SER A 75 -2.88 4.88 -4.27
N GLY A 76 -2.51 4.36 -5.45
CA GLY A 76 -3.39 4.20 -6.61
C GLY A 76 -4.22 2.91 -6.59
N GLY A 77 -4.10 2.11 -5.54
CA GLY A 77 -4.83 0.87 -5.33
C GLY A 77 -3.99 -0.39 -5.54
N LEU A 78 -4.50 -1.51 -5.03
CA LEU A 78 -3.85 -2.80 -5.02
C LEU A 78 -4.81 -3.88 -5.51
N GLU A 79 -4.46 -4.53 -6.61
CA GLU A 79 -5.22 -5.63 -7.19
C GLU A 79 -4.43 -6.93 -7.06
N ILE A 80 -5.04 -7.92 -6.40
CA ILE A 80 -4.38 -9.16 -6.00
C ILE A 80 -5.13 -10.32 -6.63
N ASN A 81 -4.64 -10.81 -7.76
CA ASN A 81 -5.19 -12.01 -8.40
C ASN A 81 -4.40 -13.27 -8.02
N GLY A 82 -3.15 -13.12 -7.57
CA GLY A 82 -2.24 -14.22 -7.20
C GLY A 82 -1.98 -14.29 -5.69
N VAL A 83 -0.73 -14.57 -5.30
CA VAL A 83 -0.33 -14.72 -3.89
C VAL A 83 0.44 -13.51 -3.39
N LEU A 84 -0.13 -12.79 -2.42
CA LEU A 84 0.48 -11.68 -1.70
C LEU A 84 0.85 -12.09 -0.28
N ASN A 85 2.14 -12.05 0.04
CA ASN A 85 2.64 -12.13 1.40
C ASN A 85 3.29 -10.80 1.76
N ALA A 86 2.68 -10.03 2.64
CA ALA A 86 3.31 -8.83 3.14
C ALA A 86 2.99 -8.59 4.59
N SER A 87 4.00 -8.27 5.40
CA SER A 87 3.77 -7.99 6.81
C SER A 87 2.91 -6.75 7.01
N GLN A 88 3.15 -5.69 6.23
CA GLN A 88 2.38 -4.45 6.28
C GLN A 88 1.95 -4.00 4.89
N ILE A 89 0.65 -3.77 4.71
CA ILE A 89 0.02 -3.34 3.46
C ILE A 89 -0.79 -2.07 3.73
N SER A 90 -0.44 -0.98 3.07
CA SER A 90 -1.11 0.32 3.23
C SER A 90 -1.52 0.88 1.87
N THR A 91 -2.82 0.92 1.59
CA THR A 91 -3.33 1.35 0.28
C THR A 91 -4.73 1.91 0.36
N ASP A 92 -5.15 2.73 -0.60
CA ASP A 92 -6.49 3.34 -0.54
C ASP A 92 -7.59 2.35 -0.92
N ARG A 93 -7.41 1.59 -2.00
CA ARG A 93 -8.38 0.61 -2.52
C ARG A 93 -7.73 -0.74 -2.74
N ILE A 94 -8.31 -1.78 -2.16
CA ILE A 94 -7.87 -3.17 -2.36
C ILE A 94 -8.95 -3.95 -3.09
N HIS A 95 -8.52 -4.64 -4.14
CA HIS A 95 -9.33 -5.61 -4.88
C HIS A 95 -8.65 -6.98 -4.77
N LEU A 96 -9.30 -7.90 -4.06
CA LEU A 96 -8.87 -9.28 -3.93
C LEU A 96 -9.65 -10.14 -4.92
N GLY A 97 -9.00 -10.54 -6.00
CA GLY A 97 -9.62 -11.34 -7.06
C GLY A 97 -9.95 -12.78 -6.62
N PRO A 98 -10.68 -13.55 -7.43
CA PRO A 98 -11.24 -14.86 -7.05
C PRO A 98 -10.18 -15.93 -6.73
N GLY A 99 -8.96 -15.80 -7.28
CA GLY A 99 -7.81 -16.66 -6.96
C GLY A 99 -6.83 -16.03 -5.95
N GLY A 100 -7.13 -14.81 -5.49
CA GLY A 100 -6.26 -14.00 -4.67
C GLY A 100 -6.06 -14.59 -3.29
N ARG A 101 -4.80 -14.77 -2.89
CA ARG A 101 -4.40 -15.11 -1.52
C ARG A 101 -3.62 -13.98 -0.90
N MET A 102 -4.02 -13.55 0.29
CA MET A 102 -3.35 -12.48 1.00
C MET A 102 -3.00 -12.91 2.43
N ARG A 103 -1.79 -12.58 2.87
CA ARG A 103 -1.30 -12.83 4.22
C ARG A 103 -0.59 -11.59 4.77
N GLY A 104 -0.98 -11.20 5.98
CA GLY A 104 -0.37 -10.16 6.81
C GLY A 104 -1.26 -8.94 7.04
N ASP A 105 -0.70 -7.89 7.65
CA ASP A 105 -1.46 -6.77 8.16
C ASP A 105 -1.83 -5.79 7.05
N CYS A 106 -3.09 -5.37 7.02
CA CYS A 106 -3.67 -4.63 5.92
C CYS A 106 -4.48 -3.45 6.40
N ARG A 107 -4.14 -2.27 5.90
CA ARG A 107 -4.82 -1.00 6.18
C ARG A 107 -5.27 -0.38 4.87
N ALA A 108 -6.58 -0.21 4.73
CA ALA A 108 -7.13 0.44 3.55
C ALA A 108 -8.38 1.26 3.82
N ARG A 109 -8.68 2.21 2.93
CA ARG A 109 -9.95 2.93 2.99
C ARG A 109 -11.10 2.06 2.50
N THR A 110 -10.88 1.30 1.43
CA THR A 110 -11.88 0.44 0.82
C THR A 110 -11.29 -0.91 0.47
N PHE A 111 -12.02 -1.97 0.79
CA PHE A 111 -11.60 -3.35 0.56
C PHE A 111 -12.74 -4.11 -0.12
N THR A 112 -12.46 -4.71 -1.27
CA THR A 112 -13.41 -5.48 -2.06
C THR A 112 -12.82 -6.85 -2.36
N MET A 113 -13.60 -7.90 -2.13
CA MET A 113 -13.21 -9.28 -2.42
C MET A 113 -14.19 -9.91 -3.40
N ASP A 114 -13.65 -10.63 -4.37
CA ASP A 114 -14.39 -11.52 -5.24
C ASP A 114 -14.57 -12.91 -4.61
N ALA A 115 -15.55 -13.66 -5.12
CA ALA A 115 -15.84 -15.00 -4.65
C ALA A 115 -14.66 -15.95 -4.93
N GLY A 116 -14.14 -16.61 -3.89
CA GLY A 116 -12.98 -17.53 -3.95
C GLY A 116 -11.69 -16.96 -3.35
N ALA A 117 -11.66 -15.65 -3.10
CA ALA A 117 -10.52 -15.00 -2.51
C ALA A 117 -10.29 -15.43 -1.05
N ARG A 118 -9.03 -15.59 -0.63
CA ARG A 118 -8.66 -16.17 0.67
C ARG A 118 -7.68 -15.31 1.44
N ILE A 119 -7.99 -15.06 2.70
CA ILE A 119 -7.13 -14.31 3.63
C ILE A 119 -6.54 -15.30 4.63
N GLU A 120 -5.21 -15.33 4.75
CA GLU A 120 -4.47 -16.24 5.63
C GLU A 120 -3.82 -15.44 6.77
N GLY A 121 -4.66 -14.83 7.62
CA GLY A 121 -4.26 -14.14 8.84
C GLY A 121 -3.65 -12.74 8.64
N GLY A 122 -3.63 -11.98 9.75
CA GLY A 122 -3.20 -10.58 9.80
C GLY A 122 -4.25 -9.70 10.48
N TYR A 123 -3.85 -8.47 10.81
CA TYR A 123 -4.72 -7.43 11.33
C TYR A 123 -5.27 -6.58 10.18
N PHE A 124 -6.59 -6.34 10.17
CA PHE A 124 -7.28 -5.64 9.09
C PHE A 124 -7.96 -4.39 9.61
N GLU A 125 -7.57 -3.23 9.11
CA GLU A 125 -8.24 -1.95 9.38
C GLU A 125 -8.77 -1.36 8.09
N ILE A 126 -10.09 -1.35 7.96
CA ILE A 126 -10.78 -0.78 6.81
C ILE A 126 -11.50 0.51 7.21
N GLY A 127 -11.37 1.55 6.41
CA GLY A 127 -12.00 2.85 6.62
C GLY A 127 -11.12 3.88 7.35
N VAL A 128 -9.89 3.50 7.69
CA VAL A 128 -8.89 4.41 8.27
C VAL A 128 -8.13 5.14 7.15
N GLN A 129 -7.90 6.44 7.33
CA GLN A 129 -6.89 7.13 6.53
C GLN A 129 -5.52 6.57 6.93
N PRO A 130 -4.63 6.20 5.99
CA PRO A 130 -3.24 5.93 6.30
C PRO A 130 -2.54 7.26 6.64
N THR A 131 -2.86 7.79 7.81
CA THR A 131 -2.27 8.99 8.40
C THR A 131 -1.83 8.60 9.80
N ASP A 132 -0.53 8.31 9.93
CA ASP A 132 0.27 8.44 11.15
C ASP A 132 -0.20 7.72 12.44
N ALA A 133 -1.15 6.78 12.38
CA ALA A 133 -1.66 6.06 13.55
C ALA A 133 -0.90 4.76 13.90
N ASP A 134 0.31 4.57 13.37
CA ASP A 134 1.20 3.43 13.69
C ASP A 134 2.41 3.79 14.54
N ALA A 135 2.52 5.04 14.97
CA ALA A 135 3.50 5.42 15.99
C ALA A 135 3.04 5.04 17.42
N GLU A 136 1.79 4.61 17.60
CA GLU A 136 1.20 4.27 18.92
C GLU A 136 0.61 2.86 18.93
N ALA A 137 1.42 1.85 18.59
CA ALA A 137 1.17 0.46 18.99
C ALA A 137 2.41 -0.17 19.63
N ASP A 138 3.19 0.61 20.38
CA ASP A 138 4.03 0.11 21.47
C ASP A 138 3.88 1.06 22.66
N THR A 139 2.77 0.90 23.37
CA THR A 139 2.69 1.33 24.76
C THR A 139 1.97 0.22 25.48
N LYS A 140 2.73 -0.62 26.19
CA LYS A 140 2.61 -0.75 27.65
C LYS A 140 3.52 -1.86 28.20
N ALA A 141 4.60 -1.44 28.86
CA ALA A 141 4.89 -1.95 30.19
C ALA A 141 5.49 -0.80 31.04
N PRO A 142 4.71 -0.12 31.91
CA PRO A 142 5.28 0.66 32.98
C PRO A 142 5.90 -0.30 33.99
N SER A 143 7.22 -0.27 34.13
CA SER A 143 7.89 -0.85 35.29
C SER A 143 7.36 -0.13 36.55
N PRO A 144 6.86 -0.84 37.58
CA PRO A 144 6.42 -0.20 38.82
C PRO A 144 7.62 0.42 39.56
N PRO A 145 7.45 1.56 40.25
CA PRO A 145 8.49 2.13 41.09
C PRO A 145 8.65 1.27 42.36
N SER A 146 9.81 0.63 42.53
CA SER A 146 10.16 0.00 43.80
C SER A 146 10.87 1.03 44.69
N HIS A 147 10.10 1.70 45.54
CA HIS A 147 10.59 2.28 46.79
C HIS A 147 10.73 1.16 47.83
N ALA A 148 11.96 0.94 48.32
CA ALA A 148 12.32 0.30 49.60
C ALA A 148 13.86 0.29 49.67
N ALA A 149 14.57 0.73 50.70
CA ALA A 149 14.29 1.42 51.95
C ALA A 149 15.64 2.02 52.39
#